data_AF-A0A2T0YSW1-F1
#
_entry.id   AF-A0A2T0YSW1-F1
#
_cell.length_a   1.000
_cell.length_b   1.000
_cell.length_c   1.000
_cell.angle_alpha   90.00
_cell.angle_beta   90.00
_cell.angle_gamma   90.00
#
_symmetry.space_group_name_H-M   'P 1'
#
loop_
_entity.id
_entity.type
_entity.pdbx_description
1 polymer ?
#
loop_
_entity_poly.entity_id
_entity_poly.type
_entity_poly.pdbx_seq_one_letter_code
_entity_poly.pdbx_strand_id
1 'polypeptide(L)'
;MLYSPGCQSASETRIRARFSTGSAIQYRKGSFMVNIFRKLRRSEPSTTAASKGPAQETSPVVESGKPRTLFIGHTRFSVHQHGSGYFNATRDADAGAGFTEDEYTSWLYSETRLAPRTEIFTTLSLPQLALAARDHDVVHFVSYSPSLPAHHQQALKEAAQKHPFLRLNETTKPVNSTPSRKLVEQALAERDLGSRPFGVYRLDDDDLLSVRYFDQMAPYVTPRHVGWWVSLGTGFSAIRVDGKYAYTRELYYPKSAFGPMAIAAVDQDGEIENLSAPKHTVMDKFNPTILDSREPAYFHIRHESQDSTVKGSIAPFYPEAMSRILGEGPADLTQAAELFPVLDGLAAHEPGAPESGVTLSAAPLSLSREAVTFDWPHEGPLSLVLIPAEGGRVNSNQVQVRLTVTETSEDEETSKFFAQGRFRHSERDGTYWTYMPHKTSGFGHVLPIEPPKGVSVSKITLITSRKDQVDLDSVTAYPLPARRV
;
A
#
# COMPACT_ATOMS: atom_id res chain seq x y z
N MET A 1 -13.58 55.25 -4.23
CA MET A 1 -12.71 56.38 -4.63
C MET A 1 -11.29 55.83 -4.65
N LEU A 2 -10.74 55.39 -5.79
CA LEU A 2 -10.12 56.21 -6.86
C LEU A 2 -8.94 57.03 -6.27
N TYR A 3 -7.66 56.81 -6.62
CA TYR A 3 -7.07 56.86 -7.97
C TYR A 3 -5.69 56.17 -8.00
N SER A 4 -5.38 55.43 -9.08
CA SER A 4 -4.02 55.24 -9.63
C SER A 4 -3.61 56.49 -10.43
N PRO A 5 -2.32 56.77 -10.68
CA PRO A 5 -1.64 56.33 -11.93
C PRO A 5 -0.14 56.02 -11.69
N GLY A 6 0.65 55.32 -12.49
CA GLY A 6 0.61 54.84 -13.87
C GLY A 6 2.03 54.92 -14.46
N CYS A 7 2.44 53.91 -15.27
CA CYS A 7 3.54 53.94 -16.25
C CYS A 7 4.99 53.88 -15.68
N GLN A 8 5.99 53.15 -16.20
CA GLN A 8 6.31 52.62 -17.54
C GLN A 8 7.21 51.36 -17.47
N SER A 9 7.21 50.65 -18.60
CA SER A 9 7.99 49.49 -19.02
C SER A 9 9.51 49.56 -18.81
N ALA A 10 10.11 48.44 -18.40
CA ALA A 10 11.51 48.12 -18.66
C ALA A 10 11.64 46.69 -19.21
N SER A 11 12.40 46.58 -20.29
CA SER A 11 12.64 45.42 -21.13
C SER A 11 13.49 44.34 -20.45
N GLU A 12 12.97 43.12 -20.35
CA GLU A 12 13.73 41.93 -19.95
C GLU A 12 14.74 41.54 -21.04
N THR A 13 16.02 41.77 -20.75
CA THR A 13 17.13 41.26 -21.54
C THR A 13 17.39 39.80 -21.12
N ARG A 14 16.98 38.84 -21.95
CA ARG A 14 17.32 37.41 -21.79
C ARG A 14 18.80 37.17 -22.08
N ILE A 15 19.61 37.01 -21.03
CA ILE A 15 20.97 36.46 -21.14
C ILE A 15 20.85 34.93 -21.30
N ARG A 16 21.10 34.44 -22.52
CA ARG A 16 21.32 33.01 -22.80
C ARG A 16 22.76 32.64 -22.44
N ALA A 17 22.96 32.00 -21.29
CA ALA A 17 24.22 31.31 -20.99
C ALA A 17 24.27 29.98 -21.76
N ARG A 18 25.21 29.87 -22.70
CA ARG A 18 25.60 28.62 -23.36
C ARG A 18 26.55 27.88 -22.43
N PHE A 19 26.13 26.76 -21.85
CA PHE A 19 27.05 25.81 -21.24
C PHE A 19 27.45 24.74 -22.26
N SER A 20 28.75 24.73 -22.55
CA SER A 20 29.46 23.75 -23.36
C SER A 20 29.56 22.43 -22.59
N THR A 21 28.89 21.39 -23.05
CA THR A 21 29.06 20.02 -22.56
C THR A 21 30.18 19.34 -23.32
N GLY A 22 31.31 19.11 -22.65
CA GLY A 22 32.41 18.32 -23.19
C GLY A 22 33.15 17.60 -22.06
N SER A 23 32.82 16.32 -21.85
CA SER A 23 33.78 15.25 -21.51
C SER A 23 33.03 13.94 -21.30
N ALA A 24 33.21 13.04 -22.26
CA ALA A 24 32.76 11.66 -22.18
C ALA A 24 33.69 10.89 -21.23
N ILE A 25 33.13 10.38 -20.13
CA ILE A 25 33.81 9.41 -19.28
C ILE A 25 33.41 8.02 -19.78
N GLN A 26 34.37 7.32 -20.40
CA GLN A 26 34.26 5.90 -20.75
C GLN A 26 34.24 5.06 -19.47
N TYR A 27 33.10 4.46 -19.15
CA TYR A 27 33.04 3.36 -18.19
C TYR A 27 33.39 2.05 -18.90
N ARG A 28 34.57 1.50 -18.58
CA ARG A 28 34.95 0.13 -18.92
C ARG A 28 34.09 -0.85 -18.11
N LYS A 29 33.34 -1.71 -18.80
CA LYS A 29 32.68 -2.89 -18.23
C LYS A 29 33.76 -3.87 -17.75
N GLY A 30 33.93 -4.01 -16.44
CA GLY A 30 34.66 -5.12 -15.83
C GLY A 30 33.69 -6.27 -15.57
N SER A 31 33.90 -7.41 -16.24
CA SER A 31 33.26 -8.69 -15.88
C SER A 31 33.71 -9.11 -14.48
N PHE A 32 32.78 -9.16 -13.53
CA PHE A 32 32.95 -9.93 -12.30
C PHE A 32 32.27 -11.28 -12.47
N MET A 33 33.07 -12.31 -12.74
CA MET A 33 32.68 -13.72 -12.56
C MET A 33 32.54 -13.99 -11.06
N VAL A 34 31.33 -14.35 -10.63
CA VAL A 34 31.09 -14.90 -9.29
C VAL A 34 31.35 -16.41 -9.35
N ASN A 35 32.46 -16.84 -8.77
CA ASN A 35 32.76 -18.25 -8.52
C ASN A 35 31.97 -18.74 -7.29
N ILE A 36 30.91 -19.52 -7.52
CA ILE A 36 30.18 -20.24 -6.47
C ILE A 36 30.91 -21.56 -6.20
N PHE A 37 31.65 -21.65 -5.09
CA PHE A 37 32.14 -22.93 -4.58
C PHE A 37 31.10 -23.56 -3.65
N ARG A 38 30.42 -24.56 -4.19
CA ARG A 38 29.51 -25.49 -3.51
C ARG A 38 30.37 -26.49 -2.70
N LYS A 39 30.31 -26.45 -1.37
CA LYS A 39 30.89 -27.51 -0.51
C LYS A 39 29.75 -28.31 0.11
N LEU A 40 29.29 -29.31 -0.65
CA LEU A 40 28.44 -30.39 -0.15
C LEU A 40 29.32 -31.37 0.62
N ARG A 41 29.09 -31.52 1.93
CA ARG A 41 29.51 -32.71 2.67
C ARG A 41 28.27 -33.55 2.96
N ARG A 42 28.23 -34.71 2.32
CA ARG A 42 27.35 -35.84 2.63
C ARG A 42 27.72 -36.39 4.01
N SER A 43 26.72 -36.68 4.83
CA SER A 43 26.79 -37.67 5.89
C SER A 43 25.56 -38.57 5.74
N GLU A 44 25.82 -39.86 5.56
CA GLU A 44 24.82 -40.93 5.43
C GLU A 44 24.09 -41.20 6.77
N PRO A 45 22.91 -41.84 6.74
CA PRO A 45 22.10 -42.05 7.93
C PRO A 45 22.52 -43.30 8.70
N SER A 46 22.70 -43.15 10.01
CA SER A 46 22.82 -44.27 10.95
C SER A 46 21.46 -44.54 11.60
N THR A 47 20.92 -45.71 11.33
CA THR A 47 19.74 -46.29 11.96
C THR A 47 20.08 -46.81 13.35
N THR A 48 19.44 -46.26 14.39
CA THR A 48 19.21 -46.99 15.65
C THR A 48 17.91 -46.52 16.27
N ALA A 49 16.95 -47.44 16.34
CA ALA A 49 15.71 -47.32 17.08
C ALA A 49 15.99 -47.39 18.59
N ALA A 50 15.45 -46.46 19.36
CA ALA A 50 15.31 -46.58 20.81
C ALA A 50 14.06 -45.83 21.27
N SER A 51 13.18 -46.57 21.94
CA SER A 51 11.92 -46.11 22.55
C SER A 51 12.15 -45.08 23.66
N LYS A 52 11.38 -43.99 23.68
CA LYS A 52 11.13 -43.19 24.88
C LYS A 52 9.67 -42.74 24.92
N GLY A 53 9.08 -42.85 26.12
CA GLY A 53 7.69 -42.56 26.44
C GLY A 53 7.33 -41.06 26.39
N PRO A 54 6.13 -40.69 26.86
CA PRO A 54 5.49 -39.43 26.52
C PRO A 54 6.24 -38.24 27.11
N ALA A 55 6.53 -37.27 26.23
CA ALA A 55 7.13 -36.00 26.59
C ALA A 55 6.16 -35.18 27.43
N GLN A 56 6.60 -34.79 28.63
CA GLN A 56 6.01 -33.70 29.38
C GLN A 56 6.23 -32.39 28.59
N GLU A 57 5.15 -31.67 28.34
CA GLU A 57 5.19 -30.27 27.91
C GLU A 57 5.94 -29.44 28.95
N THR A 58 7.21 -29.15 28.69
CA THR A 58 7.92 -28.09 29.38
C THR A 58 7.57 -26.78 28.68
N SER A 59 6.69 -26.01 29.31
CA SER A 59 6.48 -24.59 28.98
C SER A 59 7.82 -23.87 28.87
N PRO A 60 8.02 -22.97 27.87
CA PRO A 60 9.25 -22.23 27.76
C PRO A 60 9.41 -21.32 28.98
N VAL A 61 10.54 -21.50 29.66
CA VAL A 61 11.00 -20.62 30.73
C VAL A 61 11.28 -19.26 30.11
N VAL A 62 10.44 -18.28 30.42
CA VAL A 62 10.66 -16.87 30.06
C VAL A 62 11.90 -16.39 30.80
N GLU A 63 12.96 -16.03 30.08
CA GLU A 63 14.13 -15.35 30.64
C GLU A 63 13.68 -14.00 31.22
N SER A 64 13.44 -13.97 32.53
CA SER A 64 13.20 -12.76 33.29
C SER A 64 14.53 -12.02 33.47
N GLY A 65 14.69 -10.83 32.86
CA GLY A 65 15.82 -9.98 33.26
C GLY A 65 16.11 -8.71 32.46
N LYS A 66 15.68 -8.58 31.20
CA LYS A 66 15.83 -7.31 30.48
C LYS A 66 14.52 -6.50 30.55
N PRO A 67 14.58 -5.20 30.94
CA PRO A 67 13.43 -4.33 30.81
C PRO A 67 13.05 -4.24 29.33
N ARG A 68 11.82 -4.63 29.01
CA ARG A 68 11.28 -4.52 27.65
C ARG A 68 11.14 -3.04 27.27
N THR A 69 11.44 -2.72 26.02
CA THR A 69 11.22 -1.37 25.48
C THR A 69 9.71 -1.12 25.39
N LEU A 70 9.26 0.04 25.88
CA LEU A 70 7.87 0.47 25.74
C LEU A 70 7.64 1.07 24.36
N PHE A 71 6.55 0.63 23.72
CA PHE A 71 5.97 1.24 22.54
C PHE A 71 4.51 1.62 22.77
N ILE A 72 4.16 2.85 22.46
CA ILE A 72 2.80 3.38 22.55
C ILE A 72 2.29 3.68 21.14
N GLY A 73 1.35 2.87 20.69
CA GLY A 73 0.75 2.94 19.37
C GLY A 73 -0.54 3.72 19.35
N HIS A 74 -0.90 4.18 18.15
CA HIS A 74 -2.18 4.84 17.94
C HIS A 74 -2.76 4.60 16.54
N THR A 75 -4.05 4.26 16.52
CA THR A 75 -4.88 4.18 15.32
C THR A 75 -6.07 5.13 15.43
N ARG A 76 -6.36 5.84 14.33
CA ARG A 76 -7.59 6.61 14.15
C ARG A 76 -8.60 5.76 13.40
N PHE A 77 -9.50 5.12 14.12
CA PHE A 77 -10.50 4.25 13.53
C PHE A 77 -11.73 5.05 13.13
N SER A 78 -11.74 5.53 11.87
CA SER A 78 -12.83 6.33 11.29
C SER A 78 -13.36 7.43 12.23
N VAL A 79 -12.45 8.19 12.83
CA VAL A 79 -12.81 9.33 13.69
C VAL A 79 -13.47 10.41 12.83
N HIS A 80 -14.65 10.86 13.25
CA HIS A 80 -15.38 11.94 12.61
C HIS A 80 -14.68 13.28 12.91
N GLN A 81 -14.02 13.83 11.89
CA GLN A 81 -13.30 15.11 11.96
C GLN A 81 -13.48 15.89 10.65
N HIS A 82 -14.69 16.40 10.42
CA HIS A 82 -14.98 17.26 9.28
C HIS A 82 -14.14 18.55 9.31
N GLY A 83 -13.86 19.12 8.13
CA GLY A 83 -13.07 20.35 7.99
C GLY A 83 -11.57 20.18 8.19
N SER A 84 -11.08 18.95 8.32
CA SER A 84 -9.64 18.69 8.43
C SER A 84 -8.95 18.88 7.08
N GLY A 85 -7.87 19.66 7.04
CA GLY A 85 -6.99 19.78 5.86
C GLY A 85 -6.18 18.51 5.55
N TYR A 86 -6.30 17.46 6.36
CA TYR A 86 -5.55 16.20 6.21
C TYR A 86 -6.29 15.14 5.38
N PHE A 87 -7.60 15.25 5.21
CA PHE A 87 -8.41 14.25 4.48
C PHE A 87 -8.82 14.79 3.10
N ASN A 88 -8.63 13.98 2.07
CA ASN A 88 -9.06 14.36 0.72
C ASN A 88 -10.58 14.54 0.64
N ALA A 89 -11.36 13.78 1.42
CA ALA A 89 -12.81 13.92 1.46
C ALA A 89 -13.29 15.34 1.82
N THR A 90 -12.60 16.02 2.75
CA THR A 90 -13.04 17.33 3.29
C THR A 90 -12.24 18.52 2.78
N ARG A 91 -11.13 18.29 2.08
CA ARG A 91 -10.37 19.37 1.42
C ARG A 91 -11.17 19.97 0.28
N ASP A 92 -11.02 21.28 0.09
CA ASP A 92 -11.66 22.05 -0.99
C ASP A 92 -11.47 21.37 -2.36
N ALA A 93 -12.46 21.53 -3.25
CA ALA A 93 -12.58 20.79 -4.51
C ALA A 93 -11.36 20.87 -5.45
N ASP A 94 -10.54 21.92 -5.33
CA ASP A 94 -9.29 22.07 -6.10
C ASP A 94 -8.21 21.04 -5.67
N ALA A 95 -8.35 20.44 -4.50
CA ALA A 95 -7.38 19.49 -3.92
C ALA A 95 -7.98 18.29 -3.17
N GLY A 96 -9.31 18.16 -3.16
CA GLY A 96 -10.09 17.12 -2.48
C GLY A 96 -11.48 16.96 -3.09
N ALA A 97 -12.40 16.29 -2.39
CA ALA A 97 -13.78 16.12 -2.83
C ALA A 97 -14.73 17.21 -2.32
N GLY A 98 -14.30 18.03 -1.33
CA GLY A 98 -15.09 19.15 -0.83
C GLY A 98 -16.42 18.76 -0.19
N PHE A 99 -16.52 17.57 0.40
CA PHE A 99 -17.77 17.09 1.01
C PHE A 99 -18.28 18.05 2.08
N THR A 100 -19.59 18.29 2.04
CA THR A 100 -20.34 18.81 3.19
C THR A 100 -20.20 17.87 4.39
N GLU A 101 -20.54 18.35 5.59
CA GLU A 101 -20.45 17.51 6.79
C GLU A 101 -21.34 16.25 6.70
N ASP A 102 -22.54 16.38 6.12
CA ASP A 102 -23.46 15.26 5.93
C ASP A 102 -22.95 14.24 4.90
N GLU A 103 -22.40 14.71 3.77
CA GLU A 103 -21.76 13.84 2.77
C GLU A 103 -20.54 13.13 3.34
N TYR A 104 -19.70 13.85 4.09
CA TYR A 104 -18.55 13.28 4.77
C TYR A 104 -18.96 12.22 5.78
N THR A 105 -19.98 12.49 6.59
CA THR A 105 -20.51 11.53 7.58
C THR A 105 -21.04 10.28 6.89
N SER A 106 -21.84 10.47 5.85
CA SER A 106 -22.44 9.37 5.06
C SER A 106 -21.38 8.52 4.39
N TRP A 107 -20.34 9.14 3.81
CA TRP A 107 -19.21 8.44 3.22
C TRP A 107 -18.35 7.74 4.28
N LEU A 108 -17.98 8.43 5.36
CA LEU A 108 -17.08 7.95 6.42
C LEU A 108 -17.63 6.66 7.05
N TYR A 109 -18.94 6.61 7.27
CA TYR A 109 -19.66 5.50 7.91
C TYR A 109 -20.45 4.62 6.94
N SER A 110 -20.28 4.81 5.62
CA SER A 110 -20.85 3.88 4.64
C SER A 110 -20.31 2.47 4.85
N GLU A 111 -21.16 1.45 4.74
CA GLU A 111 -20.71 0.07 4.94
C GLU A 111 -19.72 -0.40 3.87
N THR A 112 -19.85 0.11 2.65
CA THR A 112 -18.89 -0.13 1.57
C THR A 112 -17.49 0.37 1.93
N ARG A 113 -17.38 1.40 2.78
CA ARG A 113 -16.11 1.88 3.33
C ARG A 113 -15.70 1.19 4.61
N LEU A 114 -16.60 1.10 5.58
CA LEU A 114 -16.25 0.80 6.96
C LEU A 114 -16.14 -0.70 7.23
N ALA A 115 -17.02 -1.54 6.66
CA ALA A 115 -16.93 -3.00 6.79
C ALA A 115 -15.55 -3.56 6.40
N PRO A 116 -14.96 -3.25 5.23
CA PRO A 116 -13.66 -3.78 4.88
C PRO A 116 -12.54 -3.32 5.84
N ARG A 117 -12.62 -2.10 6.38
CA ARG A 117 -11.66 -1.57 7.35
C ARG A 117 -11.78 -2.26 8.70
N THR A 118 -13.01 -2.44 9.20
CA THR A 118 -13.27 -3.20 10.43
C THR A 118 -12.74 -4.62 10.32
N GLU A 119 -13.00 -5.28 9.20
CA GLU A 119 -12.49 -6.63 8.94
C GLU A 119 -10.96 -6.65 8.93
N ILE A 120 -10.29 -5.82 8.12
CA ILE A 120 -8.83 -5.78 8.06
C ILE A 120 -8.24 -5.51 9.45
N PHE A 121 -8.76 -4.52 10.16
CA PHE A 121 -8.24 -4.13 11.46
C PHE A 121 -8.36 -5.26 12.49
N THR A 122 -9.55 -5.85 12.61
CA THR A 122 -9.86 -6.83 13.66
C THR A 122 -9.38 -8.24 13.35
N THR A 123 -9.28 -8.61 12.07
CA THR A 123 -8.92 -9.98 11.66
C THR A 123 -7.47 -10.12 11.20
N LEU A 124 -6.83 -9.02 10.77
CA LEU A 124 -5.45 -9.04 10.26
C LEU A 124 -4.53 -8.14 11.07
N SER A 125 -4.81 -6.83 11.13
CA SER A 125 -3.90 -5.85 11.72
C SER A 125 -3.64 -6.11 13.21
N LEU A 126 -4.70 -6.29 14.02
CA LEU A 126 -4.57 -6.55 15.46
C LEU A 126 -3.94 -7.91 15.79
N PRO A 127 -4.34 -9.03 15.16
CA PRO A 127 -3.64 -10.30 15.34
C PRO A 127 -2.16 -10.22 14.93
N GLN A 128 -1.84 -9.56 13.82
CA GLN A 128 -0.46 -9.35 13.38
C GLN A 128 0.33 -8.50 14.38
N LEU A 129 -0.26 -7.42 14.90
CA LEU A 129 0.37 -6.57 15.91
C LEU A 129 0.61 -7.34 17.21
N ALA A 130 -0.28 -8.26 17.58
CA ALA A 130 -0.10 -9.15 18.72
C ALA A 130 1.12 -10.07 18.54
N LEU A 131 1.38 -10.56 17.32
CA LEU A 131 2.57 -11.35 17.00
C LEU A 131 3.84 -10.50 17.16
N ALA A 132 3.83 -9.28 16.60
CA ALA A 132 4.96 -8.36 16.70
C ALA A 132 5.28 -7.97 18.16
N ALA A 133 4.25 -7.83 19.00
CA ALA A 133 4.37 -7.34 20.37
C ALA A 133 4.92 -8.35 21.40
N ARG A 134 5.09 -9.63 21.03
CA ARG A 134 5.36 -10.74 21.98
C ARG A 134 6.50 -10.47 22.97
N ASP A 135 7.60 -9.91 22.49
CA ASP A 135 8.83 -9.69 23.27
C ASP A 135 9.02 -8.23 23.71
N HIS A 136 8.02 -7.38 23.48
CA HIS A 136 8.05 -5.95 23.76
C HIS A 136 6.94 -5.57 24.73
N ASP A 137 7.05 -4.38 25.32
CA ASP A 137 5.95 -3.80 26.09
C ASP A 137 5.18 -2.86 25.16
N VAL A 138 3.95 -3.23 24.82
CA VAL A 138 3.15 -2.50 23.84
C VAL A 138 1.82 -2.10 24.45
N VAL A 139 1.47 -0.83 24.28
CA VAL A 139 0.11 -0.31 24.45
C VAL A 139 -0.32 0.27 23.12
N HIS A 140 -1.53 -0.03 22.66
CA HIS A 140 -2.04 0.49 21.41
C HIS A 140 -3.40 1.14 21.64
N PHE A 141 -3.49 2.45 21.42
CA PHE A 141 -4.74 3.18 21.54
C PHE A 141 -5.50 3.19 20.21
N VAL A 142 -6.81 2.96 20.27
CA VAL A 142 -7.71 3.17 19.14
C VAL A 142 -8.68 4.28 19.48
N SER A 143 -8.54 5.40 18.78
CA SER A 143 -9.51 6.49 18.88
C SER A 143 -10.65 6.28 17.89
N TYR A 144 -11.88 6.44 18.34
CA TYR A 144 -13.08 6.44 17.50
C TYR A 144 -14.10 7.45 18.04
N SER A 145 -15.04 7.87 17.19
CA SER A 145 -16.09 8.82 17.57
C SER A 145 -17.32 8.10 18.15
N PRO A 146 -18.05 8.70 19.11
CA PRO A 146 -19.32 8.14 19.61
C PRO A 146 -20.35 7.86 18.51
N SER A 147 -20.27 8.59 17.39
CA SER A 147 -21.14 8.43 16.22
C SER A 147 -20.80 7.22 15.34
N LEU A 148 -19.73 6.46 15.64
CA LEU A 148 -19.38 5.23 14.91
C LEU A 148 -20.57 4.25 14.98
N PRO A 149 -20.97 3.57 13.88
CA PRO A 149 -22.08 2.63 13.92
C PRO A 149 -21.87 1.52 14.96
N ALA A 150 -22.96 1.14 15.64
CA ALA A 150 -22.90 0.29 16.85
C ALA A 150 -22.22 -1.06 16.65
N HIS A 151 -22.40 -1.70 15.49
CA HIS A 151 -21.78 -3.01 15.22
C HIS A 151 -20.25 -2.89 15.03
N HIS A 152 -19.76 -1.80 14.45
CA HIS A 152 -18.32 -1.52 14.37
C HIS A 152 -17.73 -1.19 15.74
N GLN A 153 -18.46 -0.43 16.59
CA GLN A 153 -18.05 -0.23 17.98
C GLN A 153 -17.96 -1.55 18.75
N GLN A 154 -18.93 -2.46 18.53
CA GLN A 154 -18.96 -3.76 19.17
C GLN A 154 -17.76 -4.61 18.73
N ALA A 155 -17.42 -4.61 17.44
CA ALA A 155 -16.23 -5.29 16.93
C ALA A 155 -14.94 -4.76 17.59
N LEU A 156 -14.81 -3.44 17.81
CA LEU A 156 -13.67 -2.85 18.53
C LEU A 156 -13.63 -3.31 20.00
N LYS A 157 -14.78 -3.39 20.68
CA LYS A 157 -14.87 -3.86 22.08
C LYS A 157 -14.47 -5.32 22.22
N GLU A 158 -14.94 -6.18 21.31
CA GLU A 158 -14.56 -7.59 21.25
C GLU A 158 -13.06 -7.76 20.96
N ALA A 159 -12.53 -6.97 20.03
CA ALA A 159 -11.10 -6.96 19.74
C ALA A 159 -10.26 -6.54 20.96
N ALA A 160 -10.72 -5.54 21.74
CA ALA A 160 -10.03 -5.09 22.95
C ALA A 160 -10.07 -6.13 24.08
N GLN A 161 -11.12 -6.95 24.16
CA GLN A 161 -11.16 -8.09 25.08
C GLN A 161 -10.16 -9.17 24.66
N LYS A 162 -10.00 -9.41 23.35
CA LYS A 162 -9.07 -10.42 22.80
C LYS A 162 -7.61 -9.99 22.87
N HIS A 163 -7.32 -8.70 22.77
CA HIS A 163 -5.96 -8.16 22.66
C HIS A 163 -5.65 -7.23 23.85
N PRO A 164 -5.02 -7.72 24.93
CA PRO A 164 -4.79 -6.93 26.15
C PRO A 164 -3.85 -5.73 26.00
N PHE A 165 -3.13 -5.58 24.89
CA PHE A 165 -2.39 -4.35 24.58
C PHE A 165 -3.29 -3.24 24.02
N LEU A 166 -4.48 -3.58 23.52
CA LEU A 166 -5.41 -2.65 22.88
C LEU A 166 -6.19 -1.86 23.93
N ARG A 167 -6.29 -0.54 23.73
CA ARG A 167 -7.01 0.39 24.59
C ARG A 167 -7.93 1.25 23.74
N LEU A 168 -9.21 1.29 24.11
CA LEU A 168 -10.21 2.06 23.39
C LEU A 168 -10.30 3.48 23.95
N ASN A 169 -10.34 4.47 23.05
CA ASN A 169 -10.49 5.88 23.38
C ASN A 169 -11.64 6.49 22.57
N GLU A 170 -12.85 6.41 23.11
CA GLU A 170 -14.01 7.09 22.54
C GLU A 170 -13.91 8.60 22.77
N THR A 171 -13.98 9.40 21.72
CA THR A 171 -13.74 10.85 21.82
C THR A 171 -14.51 11.66 20.79
N THR A 172 -14.99 12.83 21.21
CA THR A 172 -15.53 13.89 20.32
C THR A 172 -14.47 14.94 19.96
N LYS A 173 -13.30 14.90 20.60
CA LYS A 173 -12.20 15.83 20.33
C LYS A 173 -11.45 15.41 19.06
N PRO A 174 -10.91 16.38 18.30
CA PRO A 174 -9.98 16.10 17.21
C PRO A 174 -8.83 15.21 17.65
N VAL A 175 -8.45 14.27 16.77
CA VAL A 175 -7.42 13.27 17.01
C VAL A 175 -6.28 13.45 16.01
N ASN A 176 -5.04 13.39 16.51
CA ASN A 176 -3.83 13.44 15.69
C ASN A 176 -3.37 12.03 15.29
N SER A 177 -2.34 11.94 14.46
CA SER A 177 -1.75 10.64 14.08
C SER A 177 -0.97 9.96 15.22
N THR A 178 -0.60 10.71 16.26
CA THR A 178 0.03 10.20 17.48
C THR A 178 -0.93 10.34 18.67
N PRO A 179 -0.79 9.49 19.70
CA PRO A 179 -1.66 9.54 20.86
C PRO A 179 -1.52 10.90 21.58
N SER A 180 -2.64 11.41 22.11
CA SER A 180 -2.60 12.63 22.91
C SER A 180 -1.75 12.43 24.17
N ARG A 181 -1.21 13.52 24.71
CA ARG A 181 -0.44 13.49 25.96
C ARG A 181 -1.14 12.71 27.08
N LYS A 182 -2.44 12.94 27.28
CA LYS A 182 -3.25 12.22 28.29
C LYS A 182 -3.21 10.70 28.11
N LEU A 183 -3.25 10.21 26.87
CA LEU A 183 -3.20 8.76 26.60
C LEU A 183 -1.80 8.20 26.86
N VAL A 184 -0.76 8.98 26.54
CA VAL A 184 0.62 8.61 26.87
C VAL A 184 0.79 8.54 28.38
N GLU A 185 0.35 9.54 29.14
CA GLU A 185 0.37 9.54 30.62
C GLU A 185 -0.35 8.31 31.20
N GLN A 186 -1.50 7.92 30.63
CA GLN A 186 -2.21 6.71 31.06
C GLN A 186 -1.37 5.44 30.85
N ALA A 187 -0.72 5.30 29.69
CA ALA A 187 0.16 4.16 29.44
C ALA A 187 1.38 4.14 30.36
N LEU A 188 1.91 5.33 30.70
CA LEU A 188 3.05 5.49 31.60
C LEU A 188 2.68 5.23 33.07
N ALA A 189 1.49 5.60 33.53
CA ALA A 189 1.07 5.45 34.93
C ALA A 189 1.09 3.98 35.41
N GLU A 190 0.95 3.04 34.49
CA GLU A 190 1.00 1.60 34.76
C GLU A 190 2.46 1.05 34.79
N ARG A 191 3.46 1.90 34.55
CA ARG A 191 4.85 1.51 34.28
C ARG A 191 5.85 2.39 35.03
N ASP A 192 6.81 1.75 35.70
CA ASP A 192 7.92 2.48 36.33
C ASP A 192 9.01 2.80 35.32
N LEU A 193 8.74 3.74 34.40
CA LEU A 193 9.66 4.10 33.33
C LEU A 193 10.76 5.09 33.76
N GLY A 194 10.49 5.96 34.72
CA GLY A 194 11.36 7.10 35.02
C GLY A 194 11.65 7.92 33.76
N SER A 195 12.89 8.38 33.60
CA SER A 195 13.33 9.11 32.40
C SER A 195 13.77 8.22 31.22
N ARG A 196 13.33 6.95 31.19
CA ARG A 196 13.70 6.04 30.09
C ARG A 196 12.95 6.43 28.80
N PRO A 197 13.62 6.38 27.64
CA PRO A 197 12.98 6.64 26.37
C PRO A 197 11.97 5.55 26.02
N PHE A 198 10.96 5.91 25.24
CA PHE A 198 9.94 5.01 24.71
C PHE A 198 9.59 5.38 23.26
N GLY A 199 9.05 4.42 22.51
CA GLY A 199 8.59 4.63 21.14
C GLY A 199 7.14 5.07 21.09
N VAL A 200 6.80 6.01 20.20
CA VAL A 200 5.43 6.43 19.91
C VAL A 200 5.17 6.24 18.43
N TYR A 201 4.32 5.28 18.05
CA TYR A 201 4.09 4.93 16.64
C TYR A 201 2.64 5.12 16.23
N ARG A 202 2.44 5.29 14.92
CA ARG A 202 1.10 5.31 14.31
C ARG A 202 0.85 4.05 13.49
N LEU A 203 -0.39 3.62 13.41
CA LEU A 203 -0.83 2.55 12.51
C LEU A 203 -2.20 2.92 11.96
N ASP A 204 -2.37 2.86 10.64
CA ASP A 204 -3.70 3.02 10.05
C ASP A 204 -4.49 1.70 10.19
N ASP A 205 -5.82 1.79 10.21
CA ASP A 205 -6.76 0.68 10.45
C ASP A 205 -6.78 -0.37 9.32
N ASP A 206 -6.18 -0.04 8.18
CA ASP A 206 -6.06 -0.87 6.98
C ASP A 206 -4.63 -1.32 6.66
N ASP A 207 -3.66 -1.07 7.54
CA ASP A 207 -2.26 -1.45 7.38
C ASP A 207 -1.79 -2.51 8.39
N LEU A 208 -0.72 -3.23 8.05
CA LEU A 208 -0.08 -4.21 8.91
C LEU A 208 1.40 -3.87 9.15
N LEU A 209 1.89 -4.22 10.34
CA LEU A 209 3.31 -4.16 10.69
C LEU A 209 3.91 -5.57 10.76
N SER A 210 5.15 -5.71 10.29
CA SER A 210 5.87 -6.99 10.30
C SER A 210 5.98 -7.56 11.72
N VAL A 211 6.03 -8.88 11.88
CA VAL A 211 6.33 -9.52 13.16
C VAL A 211 7.67 -9.06 13.76
N ARG A 212 8.57 -8.51 12.92
CA ARG A 212 9.87 -7.97 13.33
C ARG A 212 9.87 -6.46 13.56
N TYR A 213 8.71 -5.79 13.47
CA TYR A 213 8.62 -4.33 13.53
C TYR A 213 9.24 -3.76 14.81
N PHE A 214 8.85 -4.27 15.98
CA PHE A 214 9.38 -3.76 17.25
C PHE A 214 10.84 -4.15 17.49
N ASP A 215 11.28 -5.30 16.96
CA ASP A 215 12.70 -5.69 16.98
C ASP A 215 13.57 -4.73 16.16
N GLN A 216 13.06 -4.27 15.02
CA GLN A 216 13.73 -3.27 14.18
C GLN A 216 13.75 -1.89 14.85
N MET A 217 12.69 -1.53 15.58
CA MET A 217 12.56 -0.23 16.23
C MET A 217 13.32 -0.11 17.55
N ALA A 218 13.36 -1.18 18.36
CA ALA A 218 13.91 -1.16 19.72
C ALA A 218 15.37 -0.64 19.81
N PRO A 219 16.30 -0.98 18.90
CA PRO A 219 17.67 -0.46 18.93
C PRO A 219 17.76 1.06 18.83
N TYR A 220 16.73 1.73 18.29
CA TYR A 220 16.71 3.18 18.14
C TYR A 220 16.18 3.89 19.39
N VAL A 221 15.39 3.22 20.24
CA VAL A 221 14.80 3.80 21.45
C VAL A 221 15.87 3.97 22.53
N THR A 222 16.65 5.04 22.40
CA THR A 222 17.77 5.36 23.29
C THR A 222 17.72 6.84 23.71
N PRO A 223 18.33 7.22 24.85
CA PRO A 223 18.35 8.61 25.28
C PRO A 223 18.94 9.58 24.25
N ARG A 224 19.87 9.10 23.41
CA ARG A 224 20.52 9.92 22.37
C ARG A 224 19.63 10.24 21.18
N HIS A 225 18.53 9.51 21.03
CA HIS A 225 17.59 9.66 19.91
C HIS A 225 16.26 10.28 20.35
N VAL A 226 16.10 10.73 21.59
CA VAL A 226 14.89 11.46 22.00
C VAL A 226 14.69 12.67 21.07
N GLY A 227 13.49 12.82 20.53
CA GLY A 227 13.13 13.82 19.51
C GLY A 227 13.39 13.42 18.06
N TRP A 228 13.97 12.24 17.83
CA TRP A 228 14.16 11.69 16.50
C TRP A 228 12.95 10.87 16.05
N TRP A 229 12.84 10.73 14.73
CA TRP A 229 11.88 9.85 14.08
C TRP A 229 12.58 8.66 13.45
N VAL A 230 11.89 7.53 13.40
CA VAL A 230 12.30 6.34 12.67
C VAL A 230 11.24 6.02 11.63
N SER A 231 11.66 5.84 10.38
CA SER A 231 10.81 5.35 9.31
C SER A 231 11.43 4.12 8.66
N LEU A 232 10.68 3.03 8.70
CA LEU A 232 11.03 1.81 8.00
C LEU A 232 10.56 1.95 6.54
N GLY A 233 11.50 1.95 5.59
CA GLY A 233 11.24 2.35 4.21
C GLY A 233 10.78 1.22 3.30
N THR A 234 11.14 -0.02 3.62
CA THR A 234 10.80 -1.20 2.81
C THR A 234 9.61 -1.95 3.41
N GLY A 235 8.73 -2.45 2.54
CA GLY A 235 7.59 -3.28 2.91
C GLY A 235 7.00 -3.97 1.69
N PHE A 236 5.75 -4.38 1.80
CA PHE A 236 4.96 -4.93 0.70
C PHE A 236 3.72 -4.09 0.45
N SER A 237 3.14 -4.21 -0.75
CA SER A 237 1.82 -3.67 -1.05
C SER A 237 1.06 -4.60 -1.99
N ALA A 238 -0.25 -4.68 -1.79
CA ALA A 238 -1.14 -5.50 -2.60
C ALA A 238 -2.50 -4.82 -2.73
N ILE A 239 -3.28 -5.23 -3.73
CA ILE A 239 -4.65 -4.78 -3.93
C ILE A 239 -5.59 -5.81 -3.34
N ARG A 240 -6.51 -5.38 -2.48
CA ARG A 240 -7.55 -6.26 -1.95
C ARG A 240 -8.55 -6.60 -3.06
N VAL A 241 -8.78 -7.91 -3.27
CA VAL A 241 -9.68 -8.48 -4.28
C VAL A 241 -10.39 -9.67 -3.65
N ASP A 242 -11.70 -9.59 -3.43
CA ASP A 242 -12.53 -10.67 -2.85
C ASP A 242 -11.94 -11.34 -1.58
N GLY A 243 -11.44 -10.53 -0.65
CA GLY A 243 -10.84 -11.02 0.60
C GLY A 243 -9.42 -11.60 0.45
N LYS A 244 -8.87 -11.63 -0.76
CA LYS A 244 -7.46 -11.94 -1.06
C LYS A 244 -6.67 -10.67 -1.37
N TYR A 245 -5.36 -10.82 -1.50
CA TYR A 245 -4.41 -9.74 -1.78
C TYR A 245 -3.64 -10.00 -3.07
N ALA A 246 -4.16 -9.44 -4.16
CA ALA A 246 -3.63 -9.58 -5.50
C ALA A 246 -2.46 -8.63 -5.78
N TYR A 247 -1.63 -9.00 -6.74
CA TYR A 247 -0.49 -8.19 -7.19
C TYR A 247 0.45 -7.79 -6.07
N THR A 248 0.78 -8.72 -5.19
CA THR A 248 1.71 -8.43 -4.09
C THR A 248 3.08 -8.06 -4.64
N ARG A 249 3.56 -6.87 -4.29
CA ARG A 249 4.86 -6.31 -4.73
C ARG A 249 5.66 -5.87 -3.52
N GLU A 250 6.98 -5.87 -3.68
CA GLU A 250 7.82 -5.08 -2.80
C GLU A 250 7.46 -3.60 -2.94
N LEU A 251 7.68 -2.83 -1.88
CA LEU A 251 7.43 -1.41 -1.86
C LEU A 251 8.54 -0.72 -1.07
N TYR A 252 9.25 0.18 -1.75
CA TYR A 252 10.16 1.12 -1.12
C TYR A 252 9.48 2.49 -1.05
N TYR A 253 9.03 2.84 0.14
CA TYR A 253 8.33 4.09 0.43
C TYR A 253 8.81 4.66 1.78
N PRO A 254 10.04 5.22 1.85
CA PRO A 254 10.53 5.84 3.06
C PRO A 254 9.69 7.05 3.45
N LYS A 255 9.63 7.34 4.76
CA LYS A 255 8.77 8.39 5.33
C LYS A 255 7.28 8.15 5.04
N SER A 256 6.90 6.88 4.96
CA SER A 256 5.52 6.44 4.78
C SER A 256 4.65 6.76 6.00
N ALA A 257 3.36 6.55 5.82
CA ALA A 257 2.39 6.53 6.89
C ALA A 257 2.41 5.22 7.71
N PHE A 258 3.16 4.21 7.26
CA PHE A 258 3.05 2.82 7.69
C PHE A 258 3.99 2.54 8.88
N GLY A 259 3.56 2.93 10.08
CA GLY A 259 4.39 2.70 11.27
C GLY A 259 5.58 3.63 11.48
N PRO A 260 5.61 4.92 11.06
CA PRO A 260 6.67 5.80 11.54
C PRO A 260 6.56 5.99 13.06
N MET A 261 7.70 6.07 13.73
CA MET A 261 7.81 6.11 15.18
C MET A 261 8.62 7.34 15.63
N ALA A 262 8.07 8.11 16.57
CA ALA A 262 8.81 9.11 17.34
C ALA A 262 9.47 8.45 18.55
N ILE A 263 10.64 8.96 18.95
CA ILE A 263 11.31 8.55 20.18
C ILE A 263 11.09 9.65 21.22
N ALA A 264 10.35 9.32 22.27
CA ALA A 264 9.93 10.23 23.32
C ALA A 264 10.56 9.83 24.67
N ALA A 265 10.51 10.73 25.63
CA ALA A 265 10.91 10.49 27.01
C ALA A 265 10.09 11.37 27.96
N VAL A 266 10.12 11.01 29.24
CA VAL A 266 9.68 11.88 30.34
C VAL A 266 10.92 12.63 30.84
N ASP A 267 10.84 13.95 30.90
CA ASP A 267 11.92 14.78 31.41
C ASP A 267 12.01 14.75 32.95
N GLN A 268 12.85 15.61 33.53
CA GLN A 268 13.04 15.66 34.99
C GLN A 268 11.85 16.27 35.74
N ASP A 269 11.05 17.08 35.05
CA ASP A 269 9.87 17.76 35.60
C ASP A 269 8.61 16.89 35.47
N GLY A 270 8.73 15.71 34.85
CA GLY A 270 7.61 14.79 34.61
C GLY A 270 6.86 15.09 33.30
N GLU A 271 7.37 15.99 32.48
CA GLU A 271 6.76 16.40 31.22
C GLU A 271 7.17 15.46 30.09
N ILE A 272 6.22 15.16 29.20
CA ILE A 272 6.49 14.31 28.05
C ILE A 272 6.98 15.18 26.88
N GLU A 273 8.17 14.86 26.39
CA GLU A 273 8.78 15.51 25.25
C GLU A 273 8.47 14.77 23.93
N ASN A 274 8.43 15.51 22.82
CA ASN A 274 8.49 14.97 21.46
C ASN A 274 7.31 14.08 20.99
N LEU A 275 6.08 14.39 21.42
CA LEU A 275 4.86 13.70 20.94
C LEU A 275 4.29 14.24 19.61
N SER A 276 4.75 15.40 19.15
CA SER A 276 4.19 16.05 17.97
C SER A 276 4.69 15.38 16.69
N ALA A 277 3.75 14.92 15.86
CA ALA A 277 4.03 14.33 14.57
C ALA A 277 3.91 15.35 13.43
N PRO A 278 5.01 15.75 12.77
CA PRO A 278 4.90 16.47 11.52
C PRO A 278 4.25 15.58 10.45
N LYS A 279 3.80 16.19 9.36
CA LYS A 279 3.35 15.42 8.18
C LYS A 279 4.46 14.45 7.76
N HIS A 280 4.12 13.15 7.72
CA HIS A 280 5.12 12.08 7.59
C HIS A 280 6.05 12.28 6.37
N THR A 281 5.53 12.71 5.22
CA THR A 281 6.33 12.94 4.00
C THR A 281 7.44 13.98 4.12
N VAL A 282 7.39 14.84 5.14
CA VAL A 282 8.34 15.95 5.37
C VAL A 282 8.91 15.95 6.79
N MET A 283 8.78 14.84 7.53
CA MET A 283 9.25 14.74 8.92
C MET A 283 10.74 15.10 9.07
N ASP A 284 11.54 14.75 8.06
CA ASP A 284 12.98 15.01 7.97
C ASP A 284 13.35 16.50 7.90
N LYS A 285 12.38 17.37 7.61
CA LYS A 285 12.59 18.82 7.62
C LYS A 285 12.43 19.45 9.01
N PHE A 286 11.80 18.74 9.94
CA PHE A 286 11.47 19.25 11.28
C PHE A 286 12.19 18.49 12.39
N ASN A 287 12.47 17.20 12.19
CA ASN A 287 13.12 16.33 13.16
C ASN A 287 14.21 15.49 12.49
N PRO A 288 15.36 15.25 13.15
CA PRO A 288 16.29 14.22 12.72
C PRO A 288 15.55 12.89 12.51
N THR A 289 15.75 12.29 11.34
CA THR A 289 14.98 11.11 10.91
C THR A 289 15.94 10.00 10.50
N ILE A 290 15.77 8.83 11.12
CA ILE A 290 16.42 7.58 10.77
C ILE A 290 15.57 6.91 9.68
N LEU A 291 16.19 6.67 8.52
CA LEU A 291 15.61 5.83 7.48
C LEU A 291 16.28 4.46 7.56
N ASP A 292 15.54 3.44 7.96
CA ASP A 292 15.99 2.05 7.92
C ASP A 292 15.19 1.30 6.88
N SER A 293 15.85 0.65 5.94
CA SER A 293 15.22 -0.05 4.82
C SER A 293 15.88 -1.38 4.57
N ARG A 294 16.57 -1.91 5.59
CA ARG A 294 17.34 -3.15 5.51
C ARG A 294 16.46 -4.39 5.43
N GLU A 295 15.22 -4.31 5.94
CA GLU A 295 14.24 -5.40 5.92
C GLU A 295 12.82 -4.86 5.69
N PRO A 296 11.90 -5.67 5.11
CA PRO A 296 10.49 -5.29 5.01
C PRO A 296 9.82 -5.19 6.39
N ALA A 297 9.06 -4.13 6.60
CA ALA A 297 8.50 -3.80 7.92
C ALA A 297 7.00 -3.52 7.96
N TYR A 298 6.37 -3.34 6.80
CA TYR A 298 4.93 -3.07 6.69
C TYR A 298 4.32 -3.81 5.50
N PHE A 299 3.01 -4.03 5.55
CA PHE A 299 2.21 -4.49 4.42
C PHE A 299 1.06 -3.52 4.21
N HIS A 300 1.12 -2.78 3.10
CA HIS A 300 0.15 -1.75 2.75
C HIS A 300 -0.94 -2.33 1.85
N ILE A 301 -2.12 -2.51 2.41
CA ILE A 301 -3.29 -3.00 1.70
C ILE A 301 -3.92 -1.82 0.95
N ARG A 302 -4.14 -1.99 -0.35
CA ARG A 302 -4.87 -1.03 -1.18
C ARG A 302 -6.28 -1.51 -1.40
N HIS A 303 -7.25 -0.66 -1.10
CA HIS A 303 -8.66 -0.94 -1.35
C HIS A 303 -9.40 0.32 -1.77
N GLU A 304 -10.54 0.14 -2.43
CA GLU A 304 -11.24 1.24 -3.11
C GLU A 304 -11.75 2.34 -2.17
N SER A 305 -11.96 2.01 -0.91
CA SER A 305 -12.58 2.89 0.08
C SER A 305 -11.58 3.69 0.93
N GLN A 306 -10.30 3.70 0.56
CA GLN A 306 -9.29 4.53 1.21
C GLN A 306 -9.48 6.01 0.88
N ASP A 307 -9.23 6.92 1.84
CA ASP A 307 -9.29 8.36 1.58
C ASP A 307 -8.33 8.82 0.45
N SER A 308 -7.22 8.08 0.25
CA SER A 308 -6.27 8.36 -0.84
C SER A 308 -6.80 8.09 -2.25
N THR A 309 -7.98 7.45 -2.38
CA THR A 309 -8.71 7.25 -3.64
C THR A 309 -9.78 8.32 -3.85
N VAL A 310 -10.16 9.06 -2.81
CA VAL A 310 -11.13 10.14 -2.89
C VAL A 310 -10.52 11.32 -3.64
N LYS A 311 -11.17 11.69 -4.75
CA LYS A 311 -10.81 12.80 -5.62
C LYS A 311 -12.08 13.56 -5.98
N GLY A 312 -11.95 14.81 -6.44
CA GLY A 312 -13.07 15.59 -6.98
C GLY A 312 -13.71 15.02 -8.26
N SER A 313 -13.24 13.88 -8.78
CA SER A 313 -13.88 13.16 -9.89
C SER A 313 -13.76 11.65 -9.71
N ILE A 314 -14.73 10.90 -10.25
CA ILE A 314 -14.73 9.44 -10.21
C ILE A 314 -13.60 8.92 -11.11
N ALA A 315 -12.69 8.14 -10.54
CA ALA A 315 -11.52 7.57 -11.20
C ALA A 315 -11.54 6.04 -11.14
N PRO A 316 -10.96 5.35 -12.13
CA PRO A 316 -10.81 3.89 -12.09
C PRO A 316 -9.80 3.50 -11.01
N PHE A 317 -10.24 2.70 -10.05
CA PHE A 317 -9.45 2.26 -8.91
C PHE A 317 -8.31 1.33 -9.30
N TYR A 318 -8.57 0.25 -10.04
CA TYR A 318 -7.55 -0.77 -10.30
C TYR A 318 -6.35 -0.23 -11.11
N PRO A 319 -6.54 0.54 -12.21
CA PRO A 319 -5.42 1.17 -12.92
C PRO A 319 -4.61 2.12 -12.03
N GLU A 320 -5.28 2.90 -11.18
CA GLU A 320 -4.60 3.80 -10.27
C GLU A 320 -3.80 3.04 -9.20
N ALA A 321 -4.44 2.10 -8.50
CA ALA A 321 -3.81 1.29 -7.45
C ALA A 321 -2.60 0.53 -8.01
N MET A 322 -2.74 -0.05 -9.20
CA MET A 322 -1.66 -0.73 -9.90
C MET A 322 -0.49 0.20 -10.20
N SER A 323 -0.77 1.42 -10.69
CA SER A 323 0.28 2.39 -10.99
C SER A 323 1.13 2.78 -9.76
N ARG A 324 0.59 2.61 -8.55
CA ARG A 324 1.26 2.90 -7.27
C ARG A 324 2.05 1.71 -6.70
N ILE A 325 1.97 0.50 -7.29
CA ILE A 325 2.69 -0.71 -6.83
C ILE A 325 3.68 -1.30 -7.85
N LEU A 326 3.62 -0.90 -9.13
CA LEU A 326 4.50 -1.43 -10.19
C LEU A 326 6.00 -0.99 -10.10
N GLY A 327 6.43 -0.41 -8.98
CA GLY A 327 7.75 0.21 -8.81
C GLY A 327 8.90 -0.76 -8.55
N GLU A 328 8.69 -1.79 -7.73
CA GLU A 328 9.78 -2.52 -7.04
C GLU A 328 9.79 -4.05 -7.30
N GLY A 329 9.08 -4.52 -8.33
CA GLY A 329 9.08 -5.94 -8.71
C GLY A 329 8.15 -6.84 -7.87
N PRO A 330 7.99 -8.13 -8.26
CA PRO A 330 7.19 -9.09 -7.51
C PRO A 330 7.76 -9.33 -6.11
N ALA A 331 6.90 -9.44 -5.10
CA ALA A 331 7.34 -9.79 -3.75
C ALA A 331 7.80 -11.25 -3.65
N ASP A 332 8.76 -11.55 -2.79
CA ASP A 332 8.92 -12.92 -2.28
C ASP A 332 7.75 -13.26 -1.35
N LEU A 333 6.80 -14.08 -1.84
CA LEU A 333 5.61 -14.47 -1.07
C LEU A 333 5.95 -15.34 0.14
N THR A 334 7.08 -16.06 0.11
CA THR A 334 7.55 -16.85 1.26
C THR A 334 7.99 -15.90 2.36
N GLN A 335 8.82 -14.90 2.02
CA GLN A 335 9.21 -13.86 2.97
C GLN A 335 8.00 -13.06 3.47
N ALA A 336 7.05 -12.75 2.59
CA ALA A 336 5.82 -12.06 3.00
C ALA A 336 5.02 -12.89 4.02
N ALA A 337 4.86 -14.20 3.81
CA ALA A 337 4.18 -15.08 4.77
C ALA A 337 4.95 -15.22 6.10
N GLU A 338 6.29 -15.25 6.06
CA GLU A 338 7.12 -15.27 7.27
C GLU A 338 6.97 -13.98 8.10
N LEU A 339 6.97 -12.81 7.43
CA LEU A 339 6.88 -11.51 8.09
C LEU A 339 5.45 -11.11 8.47
N PHE A 340 4.46 -11.64 7.73
CA PHE A 340 3.03 -11.39 7.92
C PHE A 340 2.23 -12.71 7.91
N PRO A 341 2.34 -13.56 8.95
CA PRO A 341 1.70 -14.88 8.96
C PRO A 341 0.17 -14.83 8.83
N VAL A 342 -0.47 -13.72 9.19
CA VAL A 342 -1.92 -13.54 9.00
C VAL A 342 -2.34 -13.46 7.52
N LEU A 343 -1.38 -13.27 6.60
CA LEU A 343 -1.58 -13.21 5.16
C LEU A 343 -1.15 -14.49 4.45
N ASP A 344 -0.71 -15.51 5.17
CA ASP A 344 -0.29 -16.78 4.58
C ASP A 344 -1.44 -17.41 3.77
N GLY A 345 -1.16 -17.77 2.52
CA GLY A 345 -2.14 -18.24 1.55
C GLY A 345 -3.16 -17.20 1.03
N LEU A 346 -3.12 -15.95 1.51
CA LEU A 346 -4.01 -14.86 1.07
C LEU A 346 -3.35 -13.91 0.06
N ALA A 347 -2.02 -13.74 0.15
CA ALA A 347 -1.24 -12.92 -0.76
C ALA A 347 -0.83 -13.68 -2.02
N ALA A 348 -1.04 -13.06 -3.18
CA ALA A 348 -0.75 -13.63 -4.50
C ALA A 348 -0.12 -12.59 -5.43
N HIS A 349 0.55 -13.04 -6.48
CA HIS A 349 1.03 -12.15 -7.55
C HIS A 349 -0.03 -11.91 -8.61
N GLU A 350 -0.95 -12.86 -8.73
CA GLU A 350 -2.01 -12.95 -9.70
C GLU A 350 -3.11 -11.93 -9.42
N PRO A 351 -3.81 -11.47 -10.48
CA PRO A 351 -4.92 -10.54 -10.40
C PRO A 351 -6.18 -11.08 -9.70
N GLY A 352 -6.30 -12.40 -9.59
CA GLY A 352 -7.46 -13.09 -9.07
C GLY A 352 -7.12 -14.56 -8.82
N ALA A 353 -8.13 -15.36 -8.49
CA ALA A 353 -7.94 -16.78 -8.32
C ALA A 353 -7.57 -17.43 -9.67
N PRO A 354 -6.62 -18.39 -9.73
CA PRO A 354 -6.23 -19.03 -11.00
C PRO A 354 -7.42 -19.59 -11.79
N GLU A 355 -8.42 -20.14 -11.10
CA GLU A 355 -9.65 -20.70 -11.66
C GLU A 355 -10.61 -19.66 -12.25
N SER A 356 -10.46 -18.37 -11.92
CA SER A 356 -11.28 -17.29 -12.51
C SER A 356 -10.72 -16.74 -13.81
N GLY A 357 -9.48 -17.11 -14.17
CA GLY A 357 -8.85 -16.68 -15.42
C GLY A 357 -9.54 -17.26 -16.65
N VAL A 358 -9.94 -16.38 -17.58
CA VAL A 358 -10.42 -16.76 -18.90
C VAL A 358 -9.25 -16.75 -19.87
N THR A 359 -8.81 -17.93 -20.29
CA THR A 359 -7.77 -18.05 -21.32
C THR A 359 -8.34 -17.65 -22.68
N LEU A 360 -7.96 -16.46 -23.16
CA LEU A 360 -8.38 -15.94 -24.46
C LEU A 360 -7.63 -16.63 -25.61
N SER A 361 -6.38 -17.03 -25.37
CA SER A 361 -5.61 -17.90 -26.28
C SER A 361 -4.79 -18.89 -25.46
N ALA A 362 -5.09 -20.18 -25.62
CA ALA A 362 -4.38 -21.27 -24.96
C ALA A 362 -3.21 -21.81 -25.80
N ALA A 363 -3.19 -21.51 -27.10
CA ALA A 363 -2.06 -21.79 -27.98
C ALA A 363 -1.16 -20.57 -28.11
N PRO A 364 0.15 -20.76 -28.38
CA PRO A 364 1.05 -19.66 -28.68
C PRO A 364 0.48 -18.76 -29.77
N LEU A 365 0.51 -17.45 -29.52
CA LEU A 365 -0.06 -16.42 -30.36
C LEU A 365 1.03 -15.47 -30.84
N SER A 366 1.15 -15.35 -32.16
CA SER A 366 2.05 -14.39 -32.80
C SER A 366 1.30 -13.11 -33.14
N LEU A 367 1.46 -12.07 -32.33
CA LEU A 367 0.88 -10.76 -32.60
C LEU A 367 1.67 -10.03 -33.68
N SER A 368 0.97 -9.53 -34.69
CA SER A 368 1.52 -8.67 -35.75
C SER A 368 0.67 -7.41 -35.92
N ARG A 369 0.80 -6.74 -37.07
CA ARG A 369 -0.07 -5.60 -37.43
C ARG A 369 -1.50 -6.04 -37.77
N GLU A 370 -1.72 -7.33 -37.97
CA GLU A 370 -3.07 -7.87 -38.04
C GLU A 370 -3.65 -7.96 -36.63
N ALA A 371 -4.86 -7.44 -36.47
CA ALA A 371 -5.55 -7.39 -35.19
C ALA A 371 -6.07 -8.78 -34.81
N VAL A 372 -5.85 -9.18 -33.56
CA VAL A 372 -6.45 -10.39 -32.97
C VAL A 372 -7.50 -9.94 -31.97
N THR A 373 -8.75 -10.36 -32.18
CA THR A 373 -9.90 -9.94 -31.36
C THR A 373 -10.47 -11.11 -30.59
N PHE A 374 -10.76 -10.89 -29.32
CA PHE A 374 -11.41 -11.82 -28.42
C PHE A 374 -12.71 -11.23 -27.90
N ASP A 375 -13.77 -12.05 -27.84
CA ASP A 375 -14.99 -11.69 -27.14
C ASP A 375 -14.79 -11.78 -25.62
N TRP A 376 -15.36 -10.83 -24.88
CA TRP A 376 -15.31 -10.80 -23.42
C TRP A 376 -16.73 -10.92 -22.86
N PRO A 377 -17.09 -12.06 -22.22
CA PRO A 377 -18.46 -12.32 -21.82
C PRO A 377 -18.82 -11.80 -20.42
N HIS A 378 -17.86 -11.24 -19.67
CA HIS A 378 -18.08 -10.81 -18.29
C HIS A 378 -18.30 -9.29 -18.20
N GLU A 379 -19.21 -8.89 -17.33
CA GLU A 379 -19.40 -7.47 -17.00
C GLU A 379 -18.35 -6.99 -15.99
N GLY A 380 -18.12 -5.69 -15.96
CA GLY A 380 -17.30 -5.04 -14.95
C GLY A 380 -15.80 -5.01 -15.24
N PRO A 381 -14.98 -4.73 -14.21
CA PRO A 381 -13.55 -4.58 -14.35
C PRO A 381 -12.85 -5.91 -14.66
N LEU A 382 -11.70 -5.86 -15.33
CA LEU A 382 -10.88 -7.04 -15.63
C LEU A 382 -9.38 -6.73 -15.57
N SER A 383 -8.55 -7.77 -15.54
CA SER A 383 -7.10 -7.66 -15.67
C SER A 383 -6.63 -8.50 -16.83
N LEU A 384 -6.08 -7.86 -17.86
CA LEU A 384 -5.49 -8.53 -19.01
C LEU A 384 -4.02 -8.84 -18.73
N VAL A 385 -3.64 -10.10 -18.92
CA VAL A 385 -2.30 -10.61 -18.72
C VAL A 385 -1.76 -11.21 -20.01
N LEU A 386 -0.59 -10.72 -20.44
CA LEU A 386 0.16 -11.30 -21.55
C LEU A 386 1.44 -11.95 -21.04
N ILE A 387 1.64 -13.22 -21.38
CA ILE A 387 2.87 -13.95 -21.10
C ILE A 387 3.63 -14.08 -22.43
N PRO A 388 4.77 -13.38 -22.60
CA PRO A 388 5.61 -13.54 -23.78
C PRO A 388 6.19 -14.96 -23.85
N ALA A 389 6.46 -15.45 -25.07
CA ALA A 389 7.23 -16.66 -25.27
C ALA A 389 8.59 -16.60 -24.56
N GLU A 390 9.18 -17.77 -24.27
CA GLU A 390 10.44 -17.86 -23.51
C GLU A 390 11.53 -16.90 -24.04
N GLY A 391 12.08 -16.07 -23.14
CA GLY A 391 13.07 -15.03 -23.48
C GLY A 391 12.51 -13.80 -24.21
N GLY A 392 11.23 -13.80 -24.56
CA GLY A 392 10.50 -12.70 -25.14
C GLY A 392 10.19 -11.59 -24.14
N ARG A 393 9.86 -10.40 -24.66
CA ARG A 393 9.41 -9.25 -23.86
C ARG A 393 8.50 -8.34 -24.68
N VAL A 394 7.53 -7.70 -24.03
CA VAL A 394 6.78 -6.59 -24.64
C VAL A 394 7.55 -5.29 -24.42
N ASN A 395 7.99 -4.64 -25.50
CA ASN A 395 8.64 -3.33 -25.43
C ASN A 395 7.62 -2.21 -25.26
N SER A 396 8.10 -1.04 -24.81
CA SER A 396 7.27 0.15 -24.65
C SER A 396 6.56 0.53 -25.96
N ASN A 397 5.26 0.76 -25.86
CA ASN A 397 4.37 1.08 -26.98
C ASN A 397 4.36 0.03 -28.11
N GLN A 398 4.64 -1.25 -27.82
CA GLN A 398 4.68 -2.30 -28.85
C GLN A 398 3.32 -2.95 -29.08
N VAL A 399 2.65 -3.40 -28.01
CA VAL A 399 1.33 -4.04 -28.08
C VAL A 399 0.27 -3.02 -27.66
N GLN A 400 -0.60 -2.67 -28.60
CA GLN A 400 -1.78 -1.86 -28.36
C GLN A 400 -2.95 -2.77 -27.99
N VAL A 401 -3.69 -2.39 -26.96
CA VAL A 401 -4.92 -3.03 -26.51
C VAL A 401 -6.06 -2.09 -26.85
N ARG A 402 -7.05 -2.56 -27.61
CA ARG A 402 -8.29 -1.83 -27.91
C ARG A 402 -9.50 -2.52 -27.30
N LEU A 403 -10.45 -1.74 -26.85
CA LEU A 403 -11.67 -2.16 -26.18
C LEU A 403 -12.86 -1.70 -27.01
N THR A 404 -13.75 -2.63 -27.33
CA THR A 404 -15.11 -2.32 -27.75
C THR A 404 -16.00 -2.40 -26.52
N VAL A 405 -16.89 -1.42 -26.33
CA VAL A 405 -17.80 -1.35 -25.18
C VAL A 405 -19.26 -1.39 -25.62
N THR A 406 -20.16 -1.80 -24.72
CA THR A 406 -21.60 -2.03 -25.01
C THR A 406 -22.40 -0.75 -25.21
N GLU A 407 -21.99 0.36 -24.61
CA GLU A 407 -22.60 1.68 -24.81
C GLU A 407 -21.56 2.60 -25.45
N THR A 408 -21.73 2.85 -26.76
CA THR A 408 -20.91 3.77 -27.54
C THR A 408 -21.54 5.14 -27.68
N SER A 409 -22.57 5.50 -26.89
CA SER A 409 -22.96 6.90 -26.85
C SER A 409 -21.71 7.67 -26.43
N GLU A 410 -21.26 8.59 -27.27
CA GLU A 410 -20.07 9.44 -27.07
C GLU A 410 -20.29 10.35 -25.86
N ASP A 411 -20.38 9.73 -24.69
CA ASP A 411 -20.57 10.38 -23.44
C ASP A 411 -19.19 10.87 -22.98
N GLU A 412 -19.11 12.18 -22.80
CA GLU A 412 -17.91 12.86 -22.37
C GLU A 412 -17.43 12.32 -21.02
N GLU A 413 -18.34 11.89 -20.14
CA GLU A 413 -18.00 11.30 -18.84
C GLU A 413 -17.31 9.95 -18.99
N THR A 414 -17.85 9.05 -19.82
CA THR A 414 -17.23 7.76 -20.14
C THR A 414 -15.82 7.94 -20.71
N SER A 415 -15.64 8.88 -21.63
CA SER A 415 -14.33 9.18 -22.22
C SER A 415 -13.35 9.77 -21.21
N LYS A 416 -13.81 10.66 -20.31
CA LYS A 416 -13.00 11.18 -19.21
C LYS A 416 -12.57 10.08 -18.24
N PHE A 417 -13.47 9.17 -17.87
CA PHE A 417 -13.17 8.07 -16.95
C PHE A 417 -12.09 7.14 -17.52
N PHE A 418 -12.23 6.70 -18.78
CA PHE A 418 -11.21 5.92 -19.46
C PHE A 418 -9.87 6.66 -19.60
N ALA A 419 -9.91 7.98 -19.85
CA ALA A 419 -8.69 8.80 -19.91
C ALA A 419 -7.91 8.81 -18.59
N GLN A 420 -8.61 8.81 -17.44
CA GLN A 420 -7.97 8.68 -16.13
C GLN A 420 -7.30 7.31 -15.95
N GLY A 421 -7.88 6.25 -16.55
CA GLY A 421 -7.26 4.92 -16.70
C GLY A 421 -6.17 4.83 -17.77
N ARG A 422 -5.78 5.97 -18.39
CA ARG A 422 -4.79 6.07 -19.49
C ARG A 422 -5.22 5.42 -20.80
N PHE A 423 -6.52 5.32 -21.04
CA PHE A 423 -7.07 4.97 -22.35
C PHE A 423 -7.30 6.23 -23.18
N ARG A 424 -7.27 6.06 -24.50
CA ARG A 424 -7.58 7.09 -25.48
C ARG A 424 -8.80 6.65 -26.27
N HIS A 425 -9.73 7.57 -26.51
CA HIS A 425 -10.87 7.32 -27.40
C HIS A 425 -10.45 7.44 -28.87
N SER A 426 -10.98 6.58 -29.74
CA SER A 426 -10.82 6.68 -31.19
C SER A 426 -12.15 7.04 -31.83
N GLU A 427 -12.28 8.30 -32.28
CA GLU A 427 -13.47 8.81 -32.97
C GLU A 427 -13.81 8.02 -34.26
N ARG A 428 -12.82 7.35 -34.85
CA ARG A 428 -13.01 6.60 -36.11
C ARG A 428 -13.85 5.35 -35.93
N ASP A 429 -13.65 4.62 -34.84
CA ASP A 429 -14.25 3.29 -34.62
C ASP A 429 -14.94 3.17 -33.25
N GLY A 430 -15.02 4.24 -32.47
CA GLY A 430 -15.65 4.29 -31.15
C GLY A 430 -14.93 3.45 -30.10
N THR A 431 -13.70 3.00 -30.36
CA THR A 431 -12.96 2.14 -29.44
C THR A 431 -12.13 2.95 -28.44
N TYR A 432 -11.87 2.36 -27.28
CA TYR A 432 -10.91 2.86 -26.31
C TYR A 432 -9.61 2.07 -26.41
N TRP A 433 -8.46 2.71 -26.39
CA TRP A 433 -7.19 2.00 -26.53
C TRP A 433 -6.08 2.53 -25.64
N THR A 434 -5.15 1.64 -25.29
CA THR A 434 -3.91 1.97 -24.61
C THR A 434 -2.79 1.02 -25.05
N TYR A 435 -1.58 1.20 -24.51
CA TYR A 435 -0.50 0.24 -24.70
C TYR A 435 -0.35 -0.66 -23.48
N MET A 436 -0.09 -1.94 -23.72
CA MET A 436 0.27 -2.89 -22.67
C MET A 436 1.52 -2.39 -21.93
N PRO A 437 1.53 -2.37 -20.58
CA PRO A 437 2.71 -2.00 -19.82
C PRO A 437 3.91 -2.90 -20.14
N HIS A 438 5.04 -2.28 -20.47
CA HIS A 438 6.26 -3.00 -20.86
C HIS A 438 7.05 -3.57 -19.67
N LYS A 439 6.78 -3.11 -18.45
CA LYS A 439 7.38 -3.71 -17.26
C LYS A 439 6.61 -4.98 -16.93
N THR A 440 7.31 -6.10 -16.87
CA THR A 440 6.73 -7.34 -16.36
C THR A 440 6.46 -7.20 -14.86
N SER A 441 5.40 -7.84 -14.43
CA SER A 441 4.97 -7.92 -13.05
C SER A 441 5.54 -9.14 -12.30
N GLY A 442 6.43 -9.92 -12.96
CA GLY A 442 6.83 -11.26 -12.53
C GLY A 442 5.87 -12.33 -13.04
N PHE A 443 4.57 -12.03 -13.07
CA PHE A 443 3.50 -12.89 -13.61
C PHE A 443 3.26 -12.68 -15.12
N GLY A 444 3.97 -11.74 -15.74
CA GLY A 444 3.74 -11.30 -17.12
C GLY A 444 3.41 -9.81 -17.21
N HIS A 445 2.98 -9.35 -18.38
CA HIS A 445 2.56 -7.97 -18.61
C HIS A 445 1.09 -7.82 -18.23
N VAL A 446 0.81 -6.95 -17.27
CA VAL A 446 -0.53 -6.81 -16.67
C VAL A 446 -1.11 -5.44 -17.00
N LEU A 447 -2.35 -5.43 -17.48
CA LEU A 447 -3.15 -4.24 -17.73
C LEU A 447 -4.52 -4.38 -17.04
N PRO A 448 -4.72 -3.78 -15.85
CA PRO A 448 -6.06 -3.64 -15.29
C PRO A 448 -6.90 -2.68 -16.13
N ILE A 449 -8.15 -3.04 -16.35
CA ILE A 449 -9.15 -2.31 -17.12
C ILE A 449 -10.39 -2.20 -16.26
N GLU A 450 -10.86 -0.97 -16.06
CA GLU A 450 -12.06 -0.70 -15.28
C GLU A 450 -12.95 0.20 -16.14
N PRO A 451 -14.08 -0.30 -16.65
CA PRO A 451 -15.07 0.54 -17.31
C PRO A 451 -15.90 1.32 -16.27
N PRO A 452 -16.48 2.48 -16.63
CA PRO A 452 -17.39 3.18 -15.74
C PRO A 452 -18.68 2.37 -15.52
N LYS A 453 -19.43 2.72 -14.47
CA LYS A 453 -20.69 2.04 -14.13
C LYS A 453 -21.68 2.10 -15.30
N GLY A 454 -22.28 0.96 -15.65
CA GLY A 454 -23.21 0.82 -16.78
C GLY A 454 -22.52 0.48 -18.10
N VAL A 455 -21.21 0.70 -18.23
CA VAL A 455 -20.45 0.35 -19.42
C VAL A 455 -19.76 -1.00 -19.24
N SER A 456 -19.89 -1.89 -20.22
CA SER A 456 -19.19 -3.18 -20.23
C SER A 456 -18.26 -3.28 -21.43
N VAL A 457 -17.11 -3.92 -21.24
CA VAL A 457 -16.22 -4.31 -22.35
C VAL A 457 -16.84 -5.52 -23.03
N SER A 458 -17.05 -5.48 -24.33
CA SER A 458 -17.58 -6.61 -25.11
C SER A 458 -16.50 -7.33 -25.90
N LYS A 459 -15.44 -6.61 -26.31
CA LYS A 459 -14.32 -7.19 -27.07
C LYS A 459 -12.98 -6.59 -26.66
N ILE A 460 -11.94 -7.42 -26.68
CA ILE A 460 -10.56 -7.04 -26.47
C ILE A 460 -9.79 -7.34 -27.75
N THR A 461 -9.14 -6.33 -28.33
CA THR A 461 -8.34 -6.47 -29.55
C THR A 461 -6.88 -6.16 -29.26
N LEU A 462 -5.99 -7.06 -29.66
CA LEU A 462 -4.54 -6.90 -29.57
C LEU A 462 -3.95 -6.65 -30.96
N ILE A 463 -3.05 -5.68 -31.06
CA ILE A 463 -2.36 -5.35 -32.31
C ILE A 463 -0.95 -4.84 -32.00
N THR A 464 0.04 -5.22 -32.81
CA THR A 464 1.36 -4.59 -32.72
C THR A 464 1.40 -3.28 -33.51
N SER A 465 1.89 -2.22 -32.86
CA SER A 465 2.10 -0.92 -33.53
C SER A 465 3.40 -0.89 -34.34
N ARG A 466 4.31 -1.83 -34.07
CA ARG A 466 5.64 -1.94 -34.68
C ARG A 466 5.66 -3.01 -35.76
N LYS A 467 6.71 -3.01 -36.58
CA LYS A 467 6.92 -4.09 -37.57
C LYS A 467 7.29 -5.41 -36.89
N ASP A 468 7.90 -5.35 -35.71
CA ASP A 468 8.37 -6.52 -34.99
C ASP A 468 7.18 -7.28 -34.39
N GLN A 469 7.14 -8.58 -34.67
CA GLN A 469 6.19 -9.54 -34.11
C GLN A 469 6.41 -9.69 -32.60
N VAL A 470 5.34 -10.02 -31.88
CA VAL A 470 5.41 -10.40 -30.46
C VAL A 470 4.80 -11.78 -30.32
N ASP A 471 5.61 -12.76 -29.95
CA ASP A 471 5.13 -14.10 -29.65
C ASP A 471 4.75 -14.19 -28.17
N LEU A 472 3.54 -14.67 -27.92
CA LEU A 472 2.95 -14.86 -26.60
C LEU A 472 2.68 -16.34 -26.39
N ASP A 473 3.06 -16.88 -25.23
CA ASP A 473 2.67 -18.23 -24.82
C ASP A 473 1.18 -18.28 -24.43
N SER A 474 0.70 -17.20 -23.80
CA SER A 474 -0.71 -17.11 -23.42
C SER A 474 -1.23 -15.67 -23.34
N VAL A 475 -2.54 -15.57 -23.54
CA VAL A 475 -3.34 -14.37 -23.28
C VAL A 475 -4.45 -14.77 -22.32
N THR A 476 -4.50 -14.15 -21.15
CA THR A 476 -5.51 -14.45 -20.12
C THR A 476 -6.12 -13.16 -19.61
N ALA A 477 -7.44 -13.16 -19.43
CA ALA A 477 -8.16 -12.07 -18.80
C ALA A 477 -8.83 -12.57 -17.53
N TYR A 478 -8.67 -11.83 -16.44
CA TYR A 478 -9.25 -12.16 -15.14
C TYR A 478 -10.37 -11.18 -14.83
N PRO A 479 -11.60 -11.64 -14.55
CA PRO A 479 -12.63 -10.75 -14.04
C PRO A 479 -12.19 -10.23 -12.68
N LEU A 480 -12.37 -8.93 -12.46
CA LEU A 480 -12.12 -8.27 -11.18
C LEU A 480 -13.47 -7.86 -10.57
N PRO A 481 -13.59 -7.85 -9.23
CA PRO A 481 -14.81 -7.43 -8.56
C PRO A 481 -15.22 -6.02 -8.95
N ALA A 482 -16.49 -5.86 -9.33
CA ALA A 482 -17.09 -4.56 -9.52
C ALA A 482 -17.17 -3.79 -8.20
N ARG A 483 -17.01 -2.47 -8.27
CA ARG A 483 -17.09 -1.58 -7.12
C ARG A 483 -18.48 -1.64 -6.49
N ARG A 484 -18.56 -1.87 -5.18
CA ARG A 484 -19.81 -1.73 -4.42
C ARG A 484 -19.93 -0.25 -4.06
N VAL A 485 -20.54 0.54 -4.96
CA VAL A 485 -20.81 1.98 -4.71
C VAL A 485 -22.04 2.12 -3.84
#